data_AF-A0A6M0G6Q9-F1
#
_entry.id   AF-A0A6M0G6Q9-F1
#
_cell.length_a   1.000
_cell.length_b   1.000
_cell.length_c   1.000
_cell.angle_alpha   90.00
_cell.angle_beta   90.00
_cell.angle_gamma   90.00
#
_symmetry.space_group_name_H-M   'P 1'
#
loop_
_entity.id
_entity.type
_entity.pdbx_description
1 polymer ?
#
loop_
_entity_poly.entity_id
_entity_poly.type
_entity_poly.pdbx_seq_one_letter_code
_entity_poly.pdbx_strand_id
1 'polypeptide(L)'
;MKKSEIIQLIDRHTLEEGVTNTPLEGLQLYRTIHPVKPILGVYEPSICAIVQGSKRAYLNGTTHIYDENQYLCCTRPLPVEAEVVE
;
A
#
# COMPACT_ATOMS: atom_id res chain seq x y z
N MET A 1 15.25 -0.06 -13.74
CA MET A 1 14.30 1.06 -13.61
C MET A 1 14.59 1.77 -12.30
N LYS A 2 14.75 3.08 -12.29
CA LYS A 2 14.95 3.86 -11.07
C LYS A 2 13.61 4.02 -10.36
N LYS A 3 13.61 4.14 -9.03
CA LYS A 3 12.39 4.33 -8.24
C LYS A 3 11.55 5.54 -8.72
N SER A 4 12.21 6.62 -9.13
CA SER A 4 11.56 7.80 -9.71
C SER A 4 10.72 7.48 -10.96
N GLU A 5 11.16 6.53 -11.79
CA GLU A 5 10.42 6.12 -12.98
C GLU A 5 9.16 5.33 -12.59
N ILE A 6 9.24 4.47 -11.56
CA ILE A 6 8.07 3.75 -11.02
C ILE A 6 7.02 4.74 -10.51
N ILE A 7 7.45 5.73 -9.70
CA ILE A 7 6.54 6.75 -9.15
C ILE A 7 5.84 7.50 -10.29
N GLN A 8 6.60 7.97 -11.29
CA GLN A 8 6.03 8.68 -12.44
C GLN A 8 5.04 7.82 -13.23
N LEU A 9 5.30 6.51 -13.37
CA LEU A 9 4.35 5.59 -14.00
C LEU A 9 3.05 5.52 -13.21
N ILE A 10 3.13 5.34 -11.90
CA ILE A 10 1.96 5.23 -11.00
C ILE A 10 1.16 6.54 -11.00
N ASP A 11 1.82 7.69 -10.88
CA ASP A 11 1.17 9.01 -10.85
C ASP A 11 0.31 9.27 -12.09
N ARG A 12 0.73 8.79 -13.27
CA ARG A 12 -0.04 8.93 -14.52
C ARG A 12 -1.33 8.11 -14.52
N HIS A 13 -1.43 7.10 -13.66
CA HIS A 13 -2.57 6.22 -13.56
C HIS A 13 -3.44 6.50 -12.32
N THR A 14 -2.92 7.16 -11.28
CA THR A 14 -3.65 7.49 -10.04
C THR A 14 -4.03 8.98 -9.98
N LEU A 15 -4.95 9.40 -10.85
CA LEU A 15 -5.38 10.80 -10.91
C LEU A 15 -6.20 11.26 -9.68
N GLU A 16 -6.87 10.31 -9.02
CA GLU A 16 -7.70 10.55 -7.83
C GLU A 16 -7.16 9.77 -6.62
N GLU A 17 -7.53 10.21 -5.41
CA GLU A 17 -7.27 9.43 -4.20
C GLU A 17 -8.10 8.15 -4.17
N GLY A 18 -7.58 7.11 -3.53
CA GLY A 18 -8.20 5.80 -3.39
C GLY A 18 -7.54 4.74 -4.28
N VAL A 19 -8.30 3.66 -4.51
CA VAL A 19 -7.86 2.51 -5.29
C VAL A 19 -8.16 2.74 -6.76
N THR A 20 -7.14 2.60 -7.60
CA THR A 20 -7.26 2.55 -9.05
C THR A 20 -7.00 1.11 -9.53
N ASN A 21 -8.00 0.52 -10.18
CA ASN A 21 -7.82 -0.78 -10.85
C ASN A 21 -7.03 -0.60 -12.14
N THR A 22 -6.15 -1.55 -12.44
CA THR A 22 -5.39 -1.55 -13.71
C THR A 22 -5.94 -2.62 -14.66
N PRO A 23 -5.64 -2.55 -15.96
CA PRO A 23 -5.94 -3.65 -16.89
C PRO A 23 -5.17 -4.95 -16.60
N LEU A 24 -4.15 -4.90 -15.72
CA LEU A 24 -3.41 -6.07 -15.28
C LEU A 24 -4.16 -6.73 -14.13
N GLU A 25 -4.62 -7.96 -14.36
CA GLU A 25 -5.30 -8.75 -13.34
C GLU A 25 -4.42 -8.91 -12.09
N GLY A 26 -5.00 -8.66 -10.91
CA GLY A 26 -4.29 -8.74 -9.64
C GLY A 26 -3.43 -7.52 -9.29
N LEU A 27 -3.35 -6.50 -10.15
CA LEU A 27 -2.64 -5.25 -9.85
C LEU A 27 -3.62 -4.10 -9.63
N GLN A 28 -3.53 -3.52 -8.43
CA GLN A 28 -4.21 -2.30 -8.04
C GLN A 28 -3.19 -1.26 -7.60
N LEU A 29 -3.47 0.00 -7.92
CA LEU A 29 -2.69 1.14 -7.43
C LEU A 29 -3.50 1.85 -6.35
N TYR A 30 -2.82 2.40 -5.34
CA TYR A 30 -3.46 3.16 -4.29
C TYR A 30 -2.76 4.50 -4.11
N ARG A 31 -3.55 5.58 -4.03
CA ARG A 31 -3.04 6.94 -3.79
C ARG A 31 -3.81 7.58 -2.65
N THR A 32 -3.10 8.31 -1.80
CA THR A 32 -3.68 9.32 -0.93
C THR A 32 -2.69 10.48 -0.80
N ILE A 33 -3.19 11.69 -0.57
CA ILE A 33 -2.36 12.90 -0.37
C ILE A 33 -2.34 13.35 1.09
N HIS A 34 -3.02 12.61 1.97
CA HIS A 34 -3.10 12.87 3.40
C HIS A 34 -2.95 11.57 4.20
N PRO A 35 -2.48 11.64 5.46
CA PRO A 35 -2.48 10.49 6.33
C PRO A 35 -3.89 9.89 6.48
N VAL A 36 -3.96 8.56 6.46
CA VAL A 36 -5.21 7.82 6.59
C VAL A 36 -5.21 7.19 7.97
N LYS A 37 -6.22 7.50 8.78
CA LYS A 37 -6.39 6.94 10.14
C LYS A 37 -6.40 5.40 10.11
N PRO A 38 -6.14 4.73 11.26
CA PRO A 38 -6.23 3.27 11.34
C PRO A 38 -7.58 2.75 10.84
N ILE A 39 -7.51 1.81 9.90
CA ILE A 39 -8.67 1.10 9.34
C ILE A 39 -8.44 -0.41 9.55
N LEU A 40 -9.52 -1.10 9.92
CA LEU A 40 -9.58 -2.55 10.02
C LEU A 40 -9.94 -3.16 8.65
N GLY A 41 -9.22 -4.19 8.25
CA GLY A 41 -9.52 -4.95 7.05
C GLY A 41 -8.94 -6.37 7.09
N VAL A 42 -9.29 -7.16 6.08
CA VAL A 42 -8.64 -8.45 5.83
C VAL A 42 -7.83 -8.30 4.56
N TYR A 43 -6.53 -8.57 4.64
CA TYR A 43 -5.68 -8.58 3.46
C TYR A 43 -5.75 -9.95 2.83
N GLU A 44 -6.23 -10.01 1.59
CA GLU A 44 -6.12 -11.19 0.75
C GLU A 44 -4.65 -11.49 0.43
N PRO A 45 -4.31 -12.75 0.07
CA PRO A 45 -2.96 -13.13 -0.32
C PRO A 45 -2.42 -12.23 -1.44
N SER A 46 -1.41 -11.42 -1.13
CA SER A 46 -0.92 -10.36 -2.01
C SER A 46 0.45 -9.85 -1.56
N ILE A 47 1.11 -9.10 -2.46
CA ILE A 47 2.28 -8.29 -2.15
C ILE A 47 1.89 -6.83 -2.30
N CYS A 48 2.08 -6.04 -1.25
CA CYS A 48 1.85 -4.60 -1.25
C CYS A 48 3.21 -3.89 -1.15
N ALA A 49 3.64 -3.26 -2.25
CA ALA A 49 4.85 -2.46 -2.30
C ALA A 49 4.51 -0.99 -2.03
N ILE A 50 5.27 -0.36 -1.13
CA ILE A 50 5.17 1.08 -0.88
C ILE A 50 6.21 1.75 -1.77
N VAL A 51 5.78 2.67 -2.63
CA VAL A 51 6.68 3.37 -3.57
C VAL A 51 6.98 4.80 -3.13
N GLN A 52 6.14 5.37 -2.26
CA GLN A 52 6.28 6.69 -1.68
C GLN A 52 5.48 6.73 -0.37
N GLY A 53 5.97 7.50 0.60
CA GLY A 53 5.34 7.60 1.91
C GLY A 53 5.61 6.38 2.80
N SER A 54 4.77 6.20 3.81
CA SER A 54 4.87 5.02 4.68
C SER A 54 3.53 4.53 5.20
N LYS A 55 3.49 3.21 5.46
CA LYS A 55 2.32 2.49 5.95
C LYS A 55 2.65 1.85 7.28
N ARG A 56 1.75 1.97 8.25
CA ARG A 56 1.88 1.29 9.54
C ARG A 56 0.81 0.21 9.67
N ALA A 57 1.21 -0.99 10.04
CA ALA A 57 0.32 -2.11 10.29
C ALA A 57 0.50 -2.63 11.72
N TYR A 58 -0.61 -2.95 12.38
CA TYR A 58 -0.66 -3.49 13.72
C TYR A 58 -1.08 -4.96 13.64
N LEU A 59 -0.13 -5.86 13.91
CA LEU A 59 -0.28 -7.30 13.73
C LEU A 59 0.09 -8.01 15.04
N ASN A 60 -0.86 -8.73 15.63
CA ASN A 60 -0.65 -9.51 16.86
C ASN A 60 0.03 -8.71 17.98
N GLY A 61 -0.38 -7.45 18.18
CA GLY A 61 0.20 -6.56 19.20
C GLY A 61 1.57 -5.96 18.85
N THR A 62 2.08 -6.20 17.62
CA THR A 62 3.32 -5.62 17.12
C THR A 62 3.02 -4.59 16.04
N THR A 63 3.72 -3.46 16.09
CA THR A 63 3.64 -2.41 15.09
C THR A 63 4.76 -2.58 14.06
N HIS A 64 4.38 -2.63 12.78
CA HIS A 64 5.29 -2.68 11.65
C HIS A 64 5.12 -1.42 10.80
N ILE A 65 6.22 -0.77 10.45
CA ILE A 65 6.22 0.37 9.52
C ILE A 65 6.92 -0.07 8.24
N TYR A 66 6.21 0.04 7.13
CA TYR A 66 6.69 -0.25 5.79
C TYR A 66 6.85 1.06 5.04
N ASP A 67 8.09 1.35 4.63
CA ASP A 67 8.43 2.49 3.79
C ASP A 67 8.77 2.02 2.37
N GLU A 68 9.29 2.95 1.57
CA GLU A 68 9.77 2.73 0.22
C GLU A 68 10.84 1.64 0.02
N ASN A 69 11.44 1.13 1.10
CA ASN A 69 12.46 0.08 1.07
C ASN A 69 11.88 -1.29 1.43
N GLN A 70 10.59 -1.37 1.71
CA GLN A 70 9.93 -2.57 2.22
C GLN A 70 8.64 -2.88 1.45
N TYR A 71 8.21 -4.14 1.54
CA TYR A 71 6.93 -4.59 1.05
C TYR A 71 6.25 -5.45 2.11
N LEU A 72 4.93 -5.44 2.13
CA LEU A 72 4.13 -6.36 2.92
C LEU A 72 3.82 -7.58 2.06
N CYS A 73 4.13 -8.78 2.56
CA CYS A 73 3.78 -10.05 1.91
C CYS A 73 2.77 -10.80 2.77
N CYS A 74 1.56 -10.94 2.23
CA CYS A 74 0.48 -11.67 2.85
C CYS A 74 0.30 -12.99 2.10
N THR A 75 0.53 -14.14 2.75
CA THR A 75 0.42 -15.46 2.10
C THR A 75 -0.90 -16.17 2.41
N ARG A 76 -1.69 -15.65 3.35
CA ARG A 76 -3.00 -16.15 3.79
C ARG A 76 -3.85 -14.94 4.18
N PRO A 77 -5.20 -15.03 4.12
CA PRO A 77 -6.06 -13.97 4.62
C PRO A 77 -5.66 -13.55 6.04
N LEU A 78 -5.29 -12.28 6.21
CA LEU A 78 -4.77 -11.73 7.46
C LEU A 78 -5.63 -10.55 7.92
N PRO A 79 -6.24 -10.60 9.11
CA PRO A 79 -6.84 -9.42 9.73
C PRO A 79 -5.73 -8.41 10.05
N VAL A 80 -5.88 -7.19 9.55
CA VAL A 80 -4.91 -6.12 9.72
C VAL A 80 -5.64 -4.85 10.16
N GLU A 81 -5.11 -4.20 11.18
CA GLU A 81 -5.32 -2.76 11.40
C GLU A 81 -4.16 -2.01 10.76
N ALA A 82 -4.43 -1.06 9.88
CA ALA A 82 -3.38 -0.30 9.21
C ALA A 82 -3.76 1.17 8.97
N GLU A 83 -2.74 2.02 8.94
CA GLU A 83 -2.83 3.44 8.62
C GLU A 83 -1.76 3.85 7.59
N VAL A 84 -2.02 4.95 6.88
CA VAL A 84 -1.02 5.63 6.05
C VAL A 84 -0.49 6.80 6.88
N VAL A 85 0.82 6.84 7.10
CA VAL A 85 1.44 7.77 8.05
C VAL A 85 1.75 9.11 7.40
N GLU A 86 2.27 9.09 6.17
CA GLU A 86 2.70 10.26 5.38
C GLU A 86 2.77 9.93 3.89
#